data_AF-A0A2V5RUF8-F1
#
_entry.id   AF-A0A2V5RUF8-F1
#
_cell.length_a   1.000
_cell.length_b   1.000
_cell.length_c   1.000
_cell.angle_alpha   90.00
_cell.angle_beta   90.00
_cell.angle_gamma   90.00
#
_symmetry.space_group_name_H-M   'P 1'
#
loop_
_entity.id
_entity.type
_entity.pdbx_description
1 polymer ?
#
loop_
_entity_poly.entity_id
_entity_poly.type
_entity_poly.pdbx_seq_one_letter_code
_entity_poly.pdbx_strand_id
1 'polypeptide(L)'
;MKRVLGSAVALLGTVLLAVAADESQQSKSDEPGEFDIEPPILKQNLSNEPSKASPEAEVARLEKQFQLAKQIAAPAARLYKIGVLSKGEMEQRLLKVIQCECNLAIARLAFCEEQIAALQSLVASGENAKDELAQARADLTQLTEAAEIASAKRERAELEAAELNLRRQQKLLKLGVARESDVTRAEEKLAELRSQKN
;
A
#
# COMPACT_ATOMS: atom_id res chain seq x y z
N MET A 1 -9.73 -20.96 46.58
CA MET A 1 -8.42 -21.32 47.18
C MET A 1 -7.32 -20.59 46.41
N LYS A 2 -6.39 -19.94 47.12
CA LYS A 2 -5.27 -19.18 46.54
C LYS A 2 -4.14 -20.12 46.07
N ARG A 3 -3.44 -19.77 45.00
CA ARG A 3 -1.96 -19.78 44.79
C ARG A 3 -1.71 -19.39 43.31
N VAL A 4 -1.14 -18.25 42.91
CA VAL A 4 0.12 -17.55 43.25
C VAL A 4 1.33 -18.08 42.45
N LEU A 5 1.99 -17.14 41.75
CA LEU A 5 3.35 -17.12 41.18
C LEU A 5 3.61 -17.97 39.91
N GLY A 6 4.41 -17.55 38.93
CA GLY A 6 5.42 -16.49 38.99
C GLY A 6 5.92 -16.00 37.63
N SER A 7 6.50 -14.81 37.71
CA SER A 7 7.29 -14.11 36.69
C SER A 7 8.63 -14.83 36.46
N ALA A 8 9.11 -14.85 35.22
CA ALA A 8 10.52 -15.07 34.91
C ALA A 8 10.95 -14.08 33.82
N VAL A 9 11.63 -13.04 34.28
CA VAL A 9 12.50 -12.13 33.53
C VAL A 9 13.86 -12.81 33.34
N ALA A 10 14.64 -12.29 32.37
CA ALA A 10 16.11 -12.41 32.21
C ALA A 10 16.53 -13.48 31.17
N LEU A 11 17.51 -13.28 30.27
CA LEU A 11 18.69 -12.41 30.30
C LEU A 11 19.24 -12.16 28.88
N LEU A 12 19.93 -11.03 28.72
CA LEU A 12 20.90 -10.74 27.66
C LEU A 12 22.03 -11.79 27.62
N GLY A 13 22.57 -12.04 26.43
CA GLY A 13 23.82 -12.75 26.23
C GLY A 13 24.57 -12.24 25.00
N THR A 14 25.37 -11.19 25.18
CA THR A 14 26.48 -10.80 24.29
C THR A 14 27.62 -11.80 24.46
N VAL A 15 28.20 -12.32 23.37
CA VAL A 15 29.50 -13.02 23.41
C VAL A 15 30.41 -12.47 22.30
N LEU A 16 31.63 -12.13 22.74
CA LEU A 16 32.72 -11.50 22.03
C LEU A 16 33.47 -12.43 21.05
N LEU A 17 34.15 -11.81 20.08
CA LEU A 17 35.24 -12.41 19.31
C LEU A 17 36.30 -13.05 20.20
N ALA A 18 36.80 -14.20 19.76
CA ALA A 18 38.12 -14.72 20.13
C ALA A 18 38.87 -15.12 18.85
N VAL A 19 40.02 -14.47 18.64
CA VAL A 19 41.08 -14.85 17.70
C VAL A 19 42.10 -15.67 18.47
N ALA A 20 42.54 -16.80 17.91
CA ALA A 20 43.87 -17.37 18.13
C ALA A 20 44.21 -18.36 17.00
N ALA A 21 45.43 -18.24 16.50
CA ALA A 21 46.05 -18.98 15.40
C ALA A 21 46.44 -20.43 15.78
N ASP A 22 46.64 -21.32 14.80
CA ASP A 22 48.00 -21.81 14.49
C ASP A 22 48.11 -22.61 13.17
N GLU A 23 49.24 -22.40 12.48
CA GLU A 23 50.06 -23.26 11.60
C GLU A 23 49.45 -24.38 10.71
N SER A 24 50.00 -24.77 9.56
CA SER A 24 51.03 -24.30 8.63
C SER A 24 50.99 -25.33 7.48
N GLN A 25 51.02 -24.91 6.21
CA GLN A 25 51.57 -25.73 5.12
C GLN A 25 51.85 -24.91 3.86
N GLN A 26 53.12 -24.53 3.76
CA GLN A 26 53.97 -24.53 2.56
C GLN A 26 53.36 -24.10 1.22
N SER A 27 53.74 -22.89 0.83
CA SER A 27 53.81 -22.28 -0.51
C SER A 27 53.74 -23.19 -1.75
N LYS A 28 52.80 -22.87 -2.65
CA LYS A 28 53.11 -22.61 -4.06
C LYS A 28 52.35 -21.36 -4.51
N SER A 29 53.08 -20.39 -5.04
CA SER A 29 52.56 -19.24 -5.75
C SER A 29 51.92 -19.70 -7.05
N ASP A 30 50.65 -19.37 -7.25
CA ASP A 30 50.17 -18.82 -8.51
C ASP A 30 49.01 -17.87 -8.17
N GLU A 31 49.18 -16.64 -8.65
CA GLU A 31 48.29 -15.48 -8.78
C GLU A 31 46.95 -15.48 -8.01
N PRO A 32 46.62 -14.41 -7.26
CA PRO A 32 45.27 -14.24 -6.72
C PRO A 32 44.32 -13.99 -7.91
N GLY A 33 43.70 -15.06 -8.40
CA GLY A 33 42.54 -14.95 -9.28
C GLY A 33 41.53 -14.05 -8.59
N GLU A 34 41.29 -12.91 -9.23
CA GLU A 34 40.27 -11.92 -8.90
C GLU A 34 39.02 -12.65 -8.41
N PHE A 35 38.65 -12.44 -7.14
CA PHE A 35 37.37 -12.91 -6.60
C PHE A 35 36.25 -12.07 -7.20
N ASP A 36 36.12 -12.11 -8.51
CA ASP A 36 35.03 -11.53 -9.30
C ASP A 36 33.85 -12.52 -9.33
N ILE A 37 33.54 -13.09 -8.16
CA ILE A 37 32.28 -13.82 -7.99
C ILE A 37 31.23 -12.75 -7.69
N GLU A 38 30.79 -12.06 -8.74
CA GLU A 38 29.60 -11.23 -8.66
C GLU A 38 28.47 -12.13 -8.13
N PRO A 39 27.84 -11.80 -6.98
CA PRO A 39 26.71 -12.59 -6.50
C PRO A 39 25.66 -12.60 -7.62
N PRO A 40 25.12 -13.76 -8.01
CA PRO A 40 24.18 -13.83 -9.12
C PRO A 40 23.05 -12.85 -8.83
N ILE A 41 22.92 -11.83 -9.69
CA ILE A 41 21.83 -10.87 -9.60
C ILE A 41 20.55 -11.71 -9.59
N LEU A 42 19.89 -11.76 -8.43
CA LEU A 42 18.56 -12.32 -8.33
C LEU A 42 17.75 -11.54 -9.34
N LYS A 43 17.41 -12.16 -10.47
CA LYS A 43 16.42 -11.67 -11.43
C LYS A 43 15.12 -11.64 -10.64
N GLN A 44 14.94 -10.59 -9.86
CA GLN A 44 13.69 -10.27 -9.22
C GLN A 44 12.66 -10.28 -10.32
N ASN A 45 11.53 -10.92 -10.05
CA ASN A 45 10.38 -11.06 -10.92
C ASN A 45 9.82 -9.67 -11.33
N LEU A 46 10.57 -8.93 -12.15
CA LEU A 46 10.22 -7.67 -12.79
C LEU A 46 9.44 -7.95 -14.08
N SER A 47 8.71 -9.06 -14.14
CA SER A 47 7.61 -9.20 -15.09
C SER A 47 6.50 -8.28 -14.61
N ASN A 48 6.70 -6.99 -14.87
CA ASN A 48 5.69 -5.94 -14.84
C ASN A 48 4.89 -5.95 -16.16
N GLU A 49 4.86 -7.09 -16.85
CA GLU A 49 3.85 -7.35 -17.86
C GLU A 49 2.52 -7.38 -17.12
N PRO A 50 1.55 -6.52 -17.46
CA PRO A 50 0.20 -6.69 -16.98
C PRO A 50 -0.30 -7.98 -17.62
N SER A 51 -0.04 -9.10 -16.95
CA SER A 51 -0.87 -10.29 -17.14
C SER A 51 -2.29 -9.78 -17.00
N LYS A 52 -3.14 -10.02 -18.00
CA LYS A 52 -4.58 -9.79 -17.89
C LYS A 52 -5.07 -10.71 -16.77
N ALA A 53 -4.87 -10.26 -15.54
CA ALA A 53 -5.33 -10.92 -14.35
C ALA A 53 -6.84 -11.03 -14.52
N SER A 54 -7.39 -12.20 -14.19
CA SER A 54 -8.83 -12.34 -14.08
C SER A 54 -9.36 -11.19 -13.21
N PRO A 55 -10.50 -10.59 -13.55
CA PRO A 55 -11.20 -9.60 -12.72
C PRO A 55 -11.24 -9.98 -11.23
N GLU A 56 -11.44 -11.27 -10.93
CA GLU A 56 -11.39 -11.82 -9.57
C GLU A 56 -9.99 -11.74 -8.94
N ALA A 57 -8.95 -12.07 -9.70
CA ALA A 57 -7.56 -11.98 -9.25
C ALA A 57 -7.13 -10.53 -8.99
N GLU A 58 -7.67 -9.58 -9.76
CA GLU A 58 -7.45 -8.16 -9.56
C GLU A 58 -8.12 -7.65 -8.27
N VAL A 59 -9.37 -8.05 -8.00
CA VAL A 59 -10.05 -7.77 -6.73
C VAL A 59 -9.24 -8.34 -5.54
N ALA A 60 -8.76 -9.58 -5.65
CA ALA A 60 -7.96 -10.21 -4.60
C ALA A 60 -6.61 -9.49 -4.38
N ARG A 61 -5.99 -8.99 -5.45
CA ARG A 61 -4.77 -8.17 -5.37
C ARG A 61 -5.03 -6.85 -4.65
N LEU A 62 -6.10 -6.15 -5.00
CA LEU A 62 -6.48 -4.87 -4.39
C LEU A 62 -6.86 -5.03 -2.91
N GLU A 63 -7.52 -6.13 -2.53
CA GLU A 63 -7.80 -6.45 -1.13
C GLU A 63 -6.50 -6.60 -0.33
N LYS A 64 -5.52 -7.34 -0.85
CA LYS A 64 -4.19 -7.47 -0.22
C LYS A 64 -3.51 -6.11 -0.05
N GLN A 65 -3.59 -5.25 -1.06
CA GLN A 65 -3.03 -3.90 -0.99
C GLN A 65 -3.73 -3.03 0.06
N PHE A 66 -5.05 -3.12 0.17
CA PHE A 66 -5.81 -2.42 1.19
C PHE A 66 -5.44 -2.87 2.60
N GLN A 67 -5.34 -4.19 2.84
CA GLN A 67 -4.92 -4.71 4.14
C GLN A 67 -3.48 -4.28 4.49
N LEU A 68 -2.56 -4.33 3.52
CA LEU A 68 -1.20 -3.86 3.71
C LEU A 68 -1.15 -2.36 4.04
N ALA A 69 -1.91 -1.54 3.33
CA ALA A 69 -2.00 -0.10 3.61
C ALA A 69 -2.50 0.17 5.03
N LYS A 70 -3.51 -0.57 5.50
CA LYS A 70 -4.00 -0.48 6.88
C LYS A 70 -2.94 -0.84 7.91
N GLN A 71 -2.18 -1.92 7.68
CA GLN A 71 -1.09 -2.34 8.57
C GLN A 71 0.02 -1.28 8.65
N ILE A 72 0.38 -0.68 7.52
CA ILE A 72 1.40 0.38 7.43
C ILE A 72 0.93 1.68 8.11
N ALA A 73 -0.35 2.01 7.99
CA ALA A 73 -0.96 3.21 8.54
C ALA A 73 -1.25 3.10 10.05
N ALA A 74 -1.55 1.92 10.56
CA ALA A 74 -1.88 1.69 11.97
C ALA A 74 -0.87 2.30 12.98
N PRO A 75 0.46 2.12 12.83
CA PRO A 75 1.43 2.73 13.73
C PRO A 75 1.77 4.19 13.39
N ALA A 76 1.27 4.76 12.29
CA ALA A 76 1.75 6.03 11.73
C ALA A 76 1.66 7.19 12.74
N ALA A 77 0.55 7.31 13.47
CA ALA A 77 0.37 8.35 14.47
C ALA A 77 1.37 8.23 15.64
N ARG A 78 1.69 7.00 16.07
CA ARG A 78 2.71 6.77 17.11
C ARG A 78 4.09 7.12 16.59
N LEU A 79 4.42 6.67 15.37
CA LEU A 79 5.72 6.92 14.74
C LEU A 79 5.96 8.41 14.49
N TYR A 80 4.93 9.17 14.14
CA TYR A 80 4.99 10.64 14.07
C TYR A 80 5.30 11.27 15.44
N LYS A 81 4.58 10.84 16.49
CA LYS A 81 4.77 11.38 17.85
C LYS A 81 6.18 11.18 18.40
N ILE A 82 6.82 10.05 18.08
CA ILE A 82 8.19 9.75 18.51
C ILE A 82 9.26 10.28 17.55
N GLY A 83 8.87 11.02 16.51
CA GLY A 83 9.80 11.65 15.56
C GLY A 83 10.39 10.73 14.50
N VAL A 84 9.91 9.49 14.36
CA VAL A 84 10.38 8.54 13.32
C VAL A 84 9.82 8.90 11.95
N LEU A 85 8.58 9.41 11.89
CA LEU A 85 7.97 9.90 10.66
C LEU A 85 7.77 11.41 10.72
N SER A 86 7.93 12.07 9.58
CA SER A 86 7.42 13.42 9.40
C SER A 86 5.89 13.42 9.41
N LYS A 87 5.30 14.59 9.66
CA LYS A 87 3.84 14.77 9.58
C LYS A 87 3.31 14.43 8.19
N GLY A 88 4.05 14.78 7.14
CA GLY A 88 3.67 14.51 5.75
C GLY A 88 3.62 13.01 5.45
N GLU A 89 4.59 12.23 5.91
CA GLU A 89 4.59 10.77 5.73
C GLU A 89 3.45 10.09 6.49
N MET A 90 3.13 10.56 7.69
CA MET A 90 1.97 10.06 8.44
C MET A 90 0.67 10.32 7.67
N GLU A 91 0.45 11.55 7.21
CA GLU A 91 -0.73 11.93 6.42
C GLU A 91 -0.83 11.13 5.12
N GLN A 92 0.28 10.92 4.41
CA GLN A 92 0.34 10.11 3.19
C GLN A 92 -0.05 8.65 3.43
N ARG A 93 0.39 8.05 4.54
CA ARG A 93 0.00 6.67 4.89
C ARG A 93 -1.50 6.56 5.14
N LEU A 94 -2.10 7.55 5.80
CA LEU A 94 -3.55 7.59 6.02
C LEU A 94 -4.31 7.78 4.71
N LEU A 95 -3.86 8.71 3.85
CA LEU A 95 -4.45 8.93 2.52
C LEU A 95 -4.38 7.67 1.67
N LYS A 96 -3.28 6.91 1.73
CA LYS A 96 -3.11 5.67 0.98
C LYS A 96 -4.17 4.61 1.31
N VAL A 97 -4.60 4.52 2.57
CA VAL A 97 -5.68 3.62 2.99
C VAL A 97 -6.98 3.97 2.26
N ILE A 98 -7.32 5.25 2.21
CA ILE A 98 -8.55 5.75 1.57
C ILE A 98 -8.50 5.49 0.06
N GLN A 99 -7.35 5.72 -0.57
CA GLN A 99 -7.17 5.41 -1.99
C GLN A 99 -7.32 3.92 -2.30
N CYS A 100 -6.73 3.05 -1.48
CA CYS A 100 -6.86 1.60 -1.63
C CYS A 100 -8.31 1.12 -1.40
N GLU A 101 -9.03 1.71 -0.45
CA GLU A 101 -10.44 1.42 -0.18
C GLU A 101 -11.32 1.76 -1.40
N CYS A 102 -11.15 2.96 -1.98
CA CYS A 102 -11.86 3.39 -3.17
C CYS A 102 -11.56 2.48 -4.38
N ASN A 103 -10.29 2.17 -4.63
CA ASN A 103 -9.91 1.30 -5.75
C ASN A 103 -10.52 -0.11 -5.59
N LEU A 104 -10.53 -0.67 -4.38
CA LEU A 104 -11.14 -1.96 -4.09
C LEU A 104 -12.65 -1.93 -4.31
N ALA A 105 -13.34 -0.86 -3.87
CA ALA A 105 -14.78 -0.72 -4.05
C ALA A 105 -15.15 -0.65 -5.55
N ILE A 106 -14.42 0.14 -6.33
CA ILE A 106 -14.61 0.25 -7.78
C ILE A 106 -14.35 -1.10 -8.47
N ALA A 107 -13.27 -1.81 -8.10
CA ALA A 107 -12.98 -3.11 -8.70
C ALA A 107 -14.03 -4.17 -8.38
N ARG A 108 -14.60 -4.16 -7.16
CA ARG A 108 -15.71 -5.04 -6.80
C ARG A 108 -16.98 -4.73 -7.59
N LEU A 109 -17.27 -3.45 -7.81
CA LEU A 109 -18.39 -3.03 -8.64
C LEU A 109 -18.23 -3.55 -10.08
N ALA A 110 -17.08 -3.30 -10.71
CA ALA A 110 -16.79 -3.78 -12.06
C ALA A 110 -16.87 -5.31 -12.16
N PHE A 111 -16.33 -6.04 -11.18
CA PHE A 111 -16.42 -7.50 -11.13
C PHE A 111 -17.88 -8.00 -11.01
N CYS A 112 -18.73 -7.30 -10.27
CA CYS A 112 -20.14 -7.63 -10.14
C CYS A 112 -20.90 -7.39 -11.45
N GLU A 113 -20.61 -6.28 -12.15
CA GLU A 113 -21.20 -5.96 -13.45
C GLU A 113 -20.88 -7.04 -14.50
N GLU A 114 -19.64 -7.53 -14.54
CA GLU A 114 -19.22 -8.61 -15.43
C GLU A 114 -19.93 -9.94 -15.11
N GLN A 115 -20.07 -10.28 -13.83
CA GLN A 115 -20.82 -11.47 -13.42
C GLN A 115 -22.30 -11.38 -13.81
N ILE A 116 -22.91 -10.20 -13.69
CA ILE A 116 -24.29 -9.98 -14.15
C ILE A 116 -24.39 -10.18 -15.66
N ALA A 117 -23.44 -9.66 -16.44
CA ALA A 117 -23.43 -9.85 -17.90
C ALA A 117 -23.30 -11.33 -18.29
N ALA A 118 -22.48 -12.09 -17.56
CA ALA A 118 -22.34 -13.53 -17.75
C ALA A 118 -23.64 -14.27 -17.40
N LEU A 119 -24.23 -14.00 -16.23
CA LEU A 119 -25.49 -14.62 -15.80
C LEU A 119 -26.65 -14.29 -16.73
N GLN A 120 -26.72 -13.06 -17.24
CA GLN A 120 -27.73 -12.67 -18.23
C GLN A 120 -27.63 -13.50 -19.51
N SER A 121 -26.40 -13.80 -19.96
CA SER A 121 -26.16 -14.64 -21.13
C SER A 121 -26.59 -16.09 -20.90
N LEU A 122 -26.35 -16.64 -19.70
CA LEU A 122 -26.80 -18.00 -19.31
C LEU A 122 -28.33 -18.11 -19.21
N VAL A 123 -28.99 -17.09 -18.62
CA VAL A 123 -30.45 -17.05 -18.59
C VAL A 123 -31.03 -16.94 -20.02
N ALA A 124 -30.38 -16.19 -20.91
CA ALA A 124 -30.79 -16.08 -22.31
C ALA A 124 -30.59 -17.38 -23.11
N SER A 125 -29.60 -18.21 -22.77
CA SER A 125 -29.41 -19.54 -23.36
C SER A 125 -30.36 -20.61 -22.79
N GLY A 126 -31.23 -20.24 -21.85
CA GLY A 126 -32.23 -21.12 -21.26
C GLY A 126 -31.77 -21.88 -20.01
N GLU A 127 -30.61 -21.56 -19.45
CA GLU A 127 -30.18 -22.10 -18.16
C GLU A 127 -30.97 -21.47 -17.01
N ASN A 128 -31.22 -22.25 -15.96
CA ASN A 128 -31.91 -21.76 -14.78
C ASN A 128 -30.93 -21.06 -13.83
N ALA A 129 -30.59 -19.80 -14.15
CA ALA A 129 -29.72 -18.94 -13.37
C ALA A 129 -30.41 -17.65 -12.88
N LYS A 130 -31.75 -17.69 -12.74
CA LYS A 130 -32.58 -16.52 -12.44
C LYS A 130 -32.41 -16.02 -11.01
N ASP A 131 -32.23 -16.94 -10.06
CA ASP A 131 -32.06 -16.62 -8.64
C ASP A 131 -30.67 -16.01 -8.39
N GLU A 132 -29.63 -16.55 -9.03
CA GLU A 132 -28.27 -16.00 -9.01
C GLU A 132 -28.23 -14.60 -9.64
N LEU A 133 -28.95 -14.40 -10.76
CA LEU A 133 -29.05 -13.08 -11.39
C LEU A 133 -29.78 -12.07 -10.49
N ALA A 134 -30.82 -12.50 -9.77
CA ALA A 134 -31.52 -11.65 -8.82
C ALA A 134 -30.62 -11.25 -7.64
N GLN A 135 -29.86 -12.21 -7.09
CA GLN A 135 -28.90 -11.95 -6.02
C GLN A 135 -27.79 -11.00 -6.49
N ALA A 136 -27.19 -11.25 -7.66
CA ALA A 136 -26.12 -10.41 -8.19
C ALA A 136 -26.59 -8.95 -8.41
N ARG A 137 -27.84 -8.73 -8.83
CA ARG A 137 -28.43 -7.38 -8.94
C ARG A 137 -28.64 -6.69 -7.59
N ALA A 138 -28.99 -7.45 -6.55
CA ALA A 138 -29.08 -6.91 -5.20
C ALA A 138 -27.68 -6.48 -4.70
N ASP A 139 -26.66 -7.33 -4.91
CA ASP A 139 -25.27 -7.05 -4.56
C ASP A 139 -24.73 -5.85 -5.34
N LEU A 140 -25.07 -5.71 -6.63
CA LEU A 140 -24.70 -4.56 -7.45
C LEU A 140 -25.14 -3.25 -6.80
N THR A 141 -26.37 -3.18 -6.31
CA THR A 141 -26.90 -1.96 -5.68
C THR A 141 -26.08 -1.57 -4.45
N GLN A 142 -25.72 -2.55 -3.61
CA GLN A 142 -24.87 -2.31 -2.43
C GLN A 142 -23.46 -1.90 -2.81
N LEU A 143 -22.88 -2.51 -3.85
CA LEU A 143 -21.54 -2.20 -4.32
C LEU A 143 -21.47 -0.84 -5.01
N THR A 144 -22.52 -0.41 -5.71
CA THR A 144 -22.63 0.94 -6.27
C THR A 144 -22.62 1.98 -5.17
N GLU A 145 -23.46 1.83 -4.14
CA GLU A 145 -23.48 2.75 -2.99
C GLU A 145 -22.11 2.78 -2.27
N ALA A 146 -21.50 1.62 -2.04
CA ALA A 146 -20.18 1.54 -1.43
C ALA A 146 -19.09 2.22 -2.27
N ALA A 147 -19.13 2.07 -3.60
CA ALA A 147 -18.18 2.71 -4.52
C ALA A 147 -18.36 4.23 -4.56
N GLU A 148 -19.60 4.73 -4.56
CA GLU A 148 -19.89 6.16 -4.49
C GLU A 148 -19.41 6.77 -3.18
N ILE A 149 -19.71 6.14 -2.04
CA ILE A 149 -19.25 6.59 -0.73
C ILE A 149 -17.72 6.60 -0.67
N ALA A 150 -17.06 5.55 -1.14
CA ALA A 150 -15.60 5.45 -1.12
C ALA A 150 -14.94 6.48 -2.05
N SER A 151 -15.55 6.76 -3.21
CA SER A 151 -15.07 7.78 -4.15
C SER A 151 -15.22 9.18 -3.58
N ALA A 152 -16.40 9.52 -3.03
CA ALA A 152 -16.62 10.80 -2.36
C ALA A 152 -15.68 10.99 -1.15
N LYS A 153 -15.40 9.92 -0.40
CA LYS A 153 -14.44 9.93 0.70
C LYS A 153 -13.02 10.19 0.20
N ARG A 154 -12.61 9.54 -0.89
CA ARG A 154 -11.30 9.74 -1.52
C ARG A 154 -11.13 11.17 -2.02
N GLU A 155 -12.10 11.71 -2.75
CA GLU A 155 -12.05 13.07 -3.27
C GLU A 155 -11.87 14.10 -2.16
N ARG A 156 -12.67 13.99 -1.09
CA ARG A 156 -12.55 14.87 0.09
C ARG A 156 -11.17 14.76 0.72
N ALA A 157 -10.67 13.54 0.93
CA ALA A 157 -9.37 13.31 1.54
C ALA A 157 -8.21 13.83 0.68
N GLU A 158 -8.28 13.70 -0.65
CA GLU A 158 -7.27 14.21 -1.58
C GLU A 158 -7.25 15.74 -1.60
N LEU A 159 -8.42 16.38 -1.58
CA LEU A 159 -8.54 17.84 -1.45
C LEU A 159 -7.96 18.34 -0.12
N GLU A 160 -8.36 17.73 1.00
CA GLU A 160 -7.84 18.11 2.32
C GLU A 160 -6.32 17.93 2.41
N ALA A 161 -5.79 16.83 1.86
CA ALA A 161 -4.34 16.59 1.82
C ALA A 161 -3.60 17.64 0.96
N ALA A 162 -4.17 18.02 -0.19
CA ALA A 162 -3.60 19.07 -1.04
C ALA A 162 -3.62 20.45 -0.35
N GLU A 163 -4.70 20.80 0.33
CA GLU A 163 -4.80 22.05 1.10
C GLU A 163 -3.80 22.10 2.26
N LEU A 164 -3.65 20.99 3.00
CA LEU A 164 -2.65 20.88 4.07
C LEU A 164 -1.23 21.00 3.52
N ASN A 165 -0.96 20.41 2.35
CA ASN A 165 0.34 20.55 1.70
C ASN A 165 0.61 21.99 1.27
N LEU A 166 -0.35 22.68 0.64
CA LEU A 166 -0.21 24.08 0.26
C LEU A 166 0.11 24.97 1.48
N ARG A 167 -0.65 24.82 2.57
CA ARG A 167 -0.40 25.56 3.82
C ARG A 167 1.01 25.28 4.37
N ARG A 168 1.49 24.05 4.26
CA ARG A 168 2.85 23.66 4.67
C ARG A 168 3.90 24.35 3.80
N GLN A 169 3.76 24.32 2.47
CA GLN A 169 4.72 24.95 1.56
C GLN A 169 4.77 26.47 1.76
N GLN A 170 3.61 27.12 1.91
CA GLN A 170 3.54 28.56 2.22
C GLN A 170 4.25 28.90 3.53
N LYS A 171 4.12 28.05 4.57
CA LYS A 171 4.83 28.24 5.83
C LYS A 171 6.33 28.07 5.67
N LEU A 172 6.77 27.05 4.93
CA LEU A 172 8.20 26.80 4.68
C LEU A 172 8.84 27.91 3.83
N LEU A 173 8.10 28.49 2.87
CA LEU A 173 8.54 29.64 2.08
C LEU A 173 8.76 30.86 2.99
N LYS A 174 7.83 31.15 3.90
CA LYS A 174 7.96 32.24 4.89
C LYS A 174 9.17 32.07 5.82
N LEU A 175 9.60 30.83 6.06
CA LEU A 175 10.78 30.52 6.85
C LEU A 175 12.08 30.52 6.01
N GLY A 176 12.00 30.75 4.70
CA GLY A 176 13.15 30.73 3.78
C GLY A 176 13.67 29.32 3.47
N VAL A 177 12.90 28.27 3.78
CA VAL A 177 13.32 26.87 3.61
C VAL A 177 12.82 26.26 2.29
N ALA A 178 11.64 26.68 1.83
CA ALA A 178 11.07 26.23 0.54
C ALA A 178 11.21 27.29 -0.55
N ARG A 179 11.02 26.89 -1.81
CA ARG A 179 11.06 27.76 -2.99
C ARG A 179 9.65 28.15 -3.42
N GLU A 180 9.53 29.25 -4.16
CA GLU A 180 8.25 29.67 -4.74
C GLU A 180 7.65 28.58 -5.65
N SER A 181 8.50 27.87 -6.39
CA SER A 181 8.09 26.73 -7.23
C SER A 181 7.37 25.62 -6.46
N ASP A 182 7.70 25.41 -5.17
CA ASP A 182 7.06 24.38 -4.35
C ASP A 182 5.62 24.78 -3.98
N VAL A 183 5.39 26.09 -3.79
CA VAL A 183 4.06 26.67 -3.55
C VAL A 183 3.24 26.60 -4.83
N THR A 184 3.79 27.04 -5.97
CA THR A 184 3.11 26.98 -7.27
C THR A 184 2.66 25.57 -7.62
N ARG A 185 3.53 24.56 -7.44
CA ARG A 185 3.16 23.16 -7.67
C ARG A 185 2.03 22.69 -6.75
N ALA A 186 2.03 23.13 -5.48
CA ALA A 186 0.96 22.79 -4.55
C ALA A 186 -0.38 23.46 -4.90
N GLU A 187 -0.33 24.69 -5.42
CA GLU A 187 -1.50 25.43 -5.93
C GLU A 187 -2.07 24.77 -7.19
N GLU A 188 -1.22 24.42 -8.15
CA GLU A 188 -1.59 23.67 -9.36
C GLU A 188 -2.27 22.35 -9.01
N LYS A 189 -1.71 21.59 -8.07
CA LYS A 189 -2.31 20.32 -7.65
C LYS A 189 -3.68 20.51 -7.00
N LEU A 190 -3.83 21.55 -6.18
CA LEU A 190 -5.12 21.86 -5.56
C LEU A 190 -6.15 22.33 -6.60
N ALA A 191 -5.72 23.10 -7.60
CA ALA A 191 -6.57 23.55 -8.70
C ALA A 191 -7.02 22.36 -9.57
N GLU A 192 -6.12 21.44 -9.91
CA GLU A 192 -6.42 20.21 -10.65
C GLU A 192 -7.52 19.40 -9.93
N LEU A 193 -7.35 19.12 -8.63
CA LEU A 193 -8.33 18.37 -7.86
C LEU A 193 -9.69 19.07 -7.74
N ARG A 194 -9.71 20.41 -7.68
CA ARG A 194 -10.96 21.19 -7.68
C ARG A 194 -11.65 21.19 -9.03
N SER A 195 -10.89 21.19 -10.13
CA SER A 195 -11.45 21.11 -11.48
C SER A 195 -12.09 19.75 -11.78
N GLN A 196 -11.54 18.66 -11.24
CA GLN A 196 -12.11 17.31 -11.39
C GLN A 196 -13.48 17.12 -10.73
N LYS A 197 -13.87 18.04 -9.84
CA LYS A 197 -15.17 18.03 -9.14
C LYS A 197 -16.27 18.77 -9.92
N ASN A 198 -15.91 19.63 -10.87
CA ASN A 198 -16.85 20.47 -11.64
C ASN A 198 -17.09 19.88 -13.04
#